data_AF-A0A832I4E6-F1
#
_entry.id   AF-A0A832I4E6-F1
#
_cell.length_a   1.000
_cell.length_b   1.000
_cell.length_c   1.000
_cell.angle_alpha   90.00
_cell.angle_beta   90.00
_cell.angle_gamma   90.00
#
_symmetry.space_group_name_H-M   'P 1'
#
loop_
_entity.id
_entity.type
_entity.pdbx_description
1 polymer ?
#
loop_
_entity_poly.entity_id
_entity_poly.type
_entity_poly.pdbx_seq_one_letter_code
_entity_poly.pdbx_strand_id
1 'polypeptide(L)'
;MSELGFVTDIVEEQLVRGNLRWLANFSEIHRDYQIGEVVFPLYALGSLQEKGFFLSKIFSALVTPKYKIHLLLYTQQSFDPKLVRKLILACKNKFGAEDWIFLGLVQSQAFQKDAKEIIASTSDKNVGIAAYSLKSKETVTSENVLGKGLAKQLKLTEAKFEIFDLPNYVKSFTITLFFAVLFLVFLAFSGIREAIQPLPLLIAIIVSLVIGYRFYKVRYHTTLVLDSVGFKLWEGKTAKEGKWANFSDVAIYVTPKRETCLRLHSKNGTFDLPLSRTGLSRKDAYSMIKRLIKKE
;
A
#
# COMPACT_ATOMS: atom_id res chain seq x y z
N MET A 1 -17.59 -15.77 -2.41
CA MET A 1 -16.37 -15.17 -3.01
C MET A 1 -15.77 -16.19 -3.96
N SER A 2 -15.46 -15.83 -5.20
CA SER A 2 -14.71 -16.72 -6.10
C SER A 2 -13.26 -16.85 -5.61
N GLU A 3 -12.64 -18.03 -5.74
CA GLU A 3 -11.24 -18.26 -5.35
C GLU A 3 -10.28 -17.23 -5.97
N LEU A 4 -10.53 -16.81 -7.21
CA LEU A 4 -9.77 -15.78 -7.91
C LEU A 4 -9.89 -14.39 -7.26
N GLY A 5 -11.04 -14.08 -6.68
CA GLY A 5 -11.24 -12.85 -5.90
C GLY A 5 -10.41 -12.85 -4.62
N PHE A 6 -10.30 -14.01 -3.96
CA PHE A 6 -9.46 -14.17 -2.77
C PHE A 6 -7.97 -14.00 -3.09
N VAL A 7 -7.49 -14.52 -4.23
CA VAL A 7 -6.11 -14.31 -4.67
C VAL A 7 -5.83 -12.82 -4.89
N THR A 8 -6.77 -12.10 -5.49
CA THR A 8 -6.66 -10.65 -5.70
C THR A 8 -6.50 -9.92 -4.36
N ASP A 9 -7.30 -10.30 -3.35
CA ASP A 9 -7.23 -9.74 -2.00
C ASP A 9 -5.87 -10.03 -1.32
N ILE A 10 -5.30 -11.24 -1.50
CA ILE A 10 -3.96 -11.57 -0.96
C ILE A 10 -2.88 -10.69 -1.59
N VAL A 11 -2.89 -10.52 -2.91
CA VAL A 11 -1.86 -9.74 -3.61
C VAL A 11 -1.95 -8.26 -3.23
N GLU A 12 -3.16 -7.71 -3.11
CA GLU A 12 -3.35 -6.36 -2.58
C GLU A 12 -2.74 -6.21 -1.18
N GLU A 13 -2.97 -7.19 -0.30
CA GLU A 13 -2.42 -7.14 1.05
C GLU A 13 -0.89 -7.20 1.06
N GLN A 14 -0.28 -8.06 0.23
CA GLN A 14 1.17 -8.13 0.08
C GLN A 14 1.76 -6.81 -0.43
N LEU A 15 1.07 -6.12 -1.34
CA LEU A 15 1.47 -4.80 -1.82
C LEU A 15 1.43 -3.75 -0.71
N VAL A 16 0.31 -3.68 0.03
CA VAL A 16 0.14 -2.69 1.10
C VAL A 16 1.15 -2.88 2.22
N ARG A 17 1.45 -4.13 2.59
CA ARG A 17 2.48 -4.43 3.61
C ARG A 17 3.91 -4.13 3.14
N GLY A 18 4.10 -3.96 1.83
CA GLY A 18 5.41 -3.75 1.23
C GLY A 18 6.22 -5.04 1.08
N ASN A 19 5.58 -6.20 1.02
CA ASN A 19 6.27 -7.48 0.80
C ASN A 19 6.90 -7.54 -0.60
N LEU A 20 6.36 -6.78 -1.56
CA LEU A 20 6.88 -6.67 -2.93
C LEU A 20 7.88 -5.51 -3.12
N ARG A 21 8.43 -4.94 -2.04
CA ARG A 21 9.43 -3.85 -2.09
C ARG A 21 10.69 -4.18 -2.89
N TRP A 22 11.07 -5.45 -2.89
CA TRP A 22 12.20 -5.93 -3.69
C TRP A 22 11.97 -5.83 -5.20
N LEU A 23 10.71 -5.69 -5.66
CA LEU A 23 10.37 -5.39 -7.06
C LEU A 23 10.32 -3.89 -7.29
N ALA A 24 9.53 -3.18 -6.47
CA ALA A 24 9.37 -1.75 -6.54
C ALA A 24 8.75 -1.19 -5.27
N ASN A 25 8.94 0.12 -5.06
CA ASN A 25 8.19 0.85 -4.05
C ASN A 25 6.82 1.24 -4.62
N PHE A 26 5.85 0.33 -4.50
CA PHE A 26 4.47 0.58 -4.91
C PHE A 26 3.81 1.58 -3.98
N SER A 27 3.19 2.60 -4.58
CA SER A 27 2.60 3.71 -3.83
C SER A 27 1.12 3.90 -4.12
N GLU A 28 0.65 3.60 -5.33
CA GLU A 28 -0.77 3.72 -5.69
C GLU A 28 -1.29 2.36 -6.16
N ILE A 29 -2.46 1.96 -5.66
CA ILE A 29 -3.10 0.69 -5.97
C ILE A 29 -4.55 0.97 -6.35
N HIS A 30 -4.99 0.44 -7.48
CA HIS A 30 -6.34 0.58 -8.02
C HIS A 30 -6.97 -0.81 -8.17
N ARG A 31 -8.27 -0.90 -7.91
CA ARG A 31 -9.09 -2.06 -8.28
C ARG A 31 -9.93 -1.79 -9.51
N ASP A 32 -10.13 -2.85 -10.30
CA ASP A 32 -10.91 -2.84 -11.55
C ASP A 32 -10.38 -1.78 -12.53
N TYR A 33 -9.07 -1.77 -12.73
CA TYR A 33 -8.39 -0.79 -13.57
C TYR A 33 -8.55 -1.15 -15.05
N GLN A 34 -9.11 -0.23 -15.83
CA GLN A 34 -9.41 -0.48 -17.24
C GLN A 34 -8.26 -0.03 -18.15
N ILE A 35 -7.81 -0.93 -19.03
CA ILE A 35 -6.84 -0.66 -20.10
C ILE A 35 -7.44 -1.14 -21.41
N GLY A 36 -7.88 -0.20 -22.24
CA GLY A 36 -8.63 -0.50 -23.45
C GLY A 36 -9.90 -1.28 -23.12
N GLU A 37 -10.01 -2.49 -23.66
CA GLU A 37 -11.15 -3.40 -23.44
C GLU A 37 -10.95 -4.36 -22.26
N VAL A 38 -9.79 -4.33 -21.61
CA VAL A 38 -9.45 -5.27 -20.53
C VAL A 38 -9.60 -4.57 -19.18
N VAL A 39 -10.28 -5.23 -18.24
CA VAL A 39 -10.37 -4.78 -16.85
C VAL A 39 -9.46 -5.65 -16.00
N PHE A 40 -8.47 -5.03 -15.36
CA PHE A 40 -7.57 -5.68 -14.42
C PHE A 40 -8.13 -5.58 -13.00
N PRO A 41 -8.39 -6.71 -12.32
CA PRO A 41 -8.85 -6.71 -10.93
C PRO A 41 -7.96 -5.88 -9.98
N LEU A 42 -6.65 -5.86 -10.23
CA LEU A 42 -5.68 -5.10 -9.44
C LEU A 42 -4.61 -4.48 -10.34
N TYR A 43 -4.34 -3.21 -10.10
CA TYR A 43 -3.26 -2.45 -10.70
C TYR A 43 -2.50 -1.72 -9.60
N ALA A 44 -1.17 -1.72 -9.64
CA ALA A 44 -0.33 -0.94 -8.73
C ALA A 44 0.76 -0.18 -9.49
N LEU A 45 0.93 1.08 -9.14
CA LEU A 45 1.97 1.97 -9.63
C LEU A 45 3.06 2.14 -8.57
N GLY A 46 4.30 1.91 -8.99
CA GLY A 46 5.49 2.05 -8.17
C GLY A 46 6.65 2.72 -8.89
N SER A 47 7.74 2.87 -8.16
CA SER A 47 9.01 3.38 -8.66
C SER A 47 10.18 2.69 -7.97
N LEU A 48 11.34 2.68 -8.61
CA LEU A 48 12.60 2.26 -7.98
C LEU A 48 13.11 3.29 -6.96
N GLN A 49 12.58 4.51 -6.98
CA GLN A 49 13.04 5.55 -6.09
C GLN A 49 12.59 5.32 -4.64
N GLU A 50 13.57 5.35 -3.74
CA GLU A 50 13.37 5.29 -2.31
C GLU A 50 12.86 6.64 -1.79
N LYS A 51 11.63 6.65 -1.24
CA LYS A 51 11.02 7.85 -0.67
C LYS A 51 11.28 7.98 0.85
N GLY A 52 12.31 7.31 1.36
CA GLY A 52 12.68 7.21 2.78
C GLY A 52 13.30 8.47 3.40
N PHE A 53 14.33 8.31 4.24
CA PHE A 53 15.01 9.41 4.91
C PHE A 53 15.70 10.37 3.92
N PHE A 54 15.97 11.61 4.35
CA PHE A 54 16.46 12.68 3.47
C PHE A 54 17.71 12.29 2.67
N LEU A 55 18.69 11.62 3.29
CA LEU A 55 19.90 11.15 2.62
C LEU A 55 19.63 10.01 1.62
N SER A 56 18.73 9.08 1.94
CA SER A 56 18.36 8.01 1.01
C SER A 56 17.58 8.54 -0.20
N LYS A 57 16.79 9.63 -0.01
CA LYS A 57 16.12 10.35 -1.12
C LYS A 57 17.11 11.02 -2.06
N ILE A 58 18.15 11.67 -1.53
CA ILE A 58 19.17 12.34 -2.36
C ILE A 58 19.95 11.31 -3.17
N PHE A 59 20.44 10.25 -2.52
CA PHE A 59 21.15 9.16 -3.19
C PHE A 59 20.28 8.52 -4.28
N SER A 60 19.02 8.24 -3.96
CA SER A 60 18.08 7.68 -4.93
C SER A 60 17.77 8.66 -6.08
N ALA A 61 17.61 9.95 -5.82
CA ALA A 61 17.36 10.94 -6.87
C ALA A 61 18.53 11.07 -7.87
N LEU A 62 19.77 10.84 -7.41
CA LEU A 62 20.99 10.94 -8.22
C LEU A 62 21.33 9.64 -8.95
N VAL A 63 21.13 8.48 -8.31
CA VAL A 63 21.66 7.20 -8.79
C VAL A 63 20.59 6.31 -9.42
N THR A 64 19.31 6.43 -9.00
CA THR A 64 18.25 5.57 -9.55
C THR A 64 17.54 6.23 -10.73
N PRO A 65 17.50 5.58 -11.90
CA PRO A 65 16.73 6.05 -13.04
C PRO A 65 15.24 6.16 -12.72
N LYS A 66 14.57 7.15 -13.32
CA LYS A 66 13.16 7.50 -13.05
C LYS A 66 12.16 6.56 -13.76
N TYR A 67 12.41 5.25 -13.72
CA TYR A 67 11.49 4.28 -14.30
C TYR A 67 10.21 4.19 -13.47
N LYS A 68 9.07 4.25 -14.14
CA LYS A 68 7.78 3.88 -13.53
C LYS A 68 7.62 2.38 -13.64
N ILE A 69 7.06 1.81 -12.58
CA ILE A 69 6.82 0.38 -12.49
C ILE A 69 5.32 0.16 -12.38
N HIS A 70 4.78 -0.64 -13.28
CA HIS A 70 3.36 -1.00 -13.35
C HIS A 70 3.21 -2.47 -13.02
N LEU A 71 2.51 -2.80 -11.95
CA LEU A 71 2.13 -4.17 -11.63
C LEU A 71 0.64 -4.35 -11.94
N LEU A 72 0.32 -5.34 -12.75
CA LEU A 72 -1.04 -5.70 -13.12
C LEU A 72 -1.31 -7.14 -12.74
N LEU A 73 -2.41 -7.39 -12.04
CA LEU A 73 -2.92 -8.73 -11.81
C LEU A 73 -4.14 -8.95 -12.68
N TYR A 74 -4.14 -10.03 -13.44
CA TYR A 74 -5.29 -10.49 -14.21
C TYR A 74 -5.66 -11.90 -13.78
N THR A 75 -6.94 -12.11 -13.49
CA THR A 75 -7.44 -13.40 -12.99
C THR A 75 -8.55 -13.93 -13.91
N GLN A 76 -8.47 -15.20 -14.28
CA GLN A 76 -9.46 -15.84 -15.17
C GLN A 76 -9.58 -17.34 -14.89
N GLN A 77 -10.59 -18.03 -15.41
CA GLN A 77 -10.69 -19.47 -15.23
C GLN A 77 -9.64 -20.24 -16.06
N SER A 78 -9.42 -19.81 -17.31
CA SER A 78 -8.42 -20.34 -18.22
C SER A 78 -7.88 -19.25 -19.13
N PHE A 79 -6.58 -19.32 -19.44
CA PHE A 79 -5.94 -18.45 -20.42
C PHE A 79 -5.83 -19.13 -21.79
N ASP A 80 -6.32 -18.44 -22.82
CA ASP A 80 -6.02 -18.74 -24.22
C ASP A 80 -4.74 -17.96 -24.63
N PRO A 81 -3.81 -18.58 -25.39
CA PRO A 81 -2.79 -17.90 -26.19
C PRO A 81 -3.14 -16.49 -26.71
N LYS A 82 -4.31 -16.33 -27.34
CA LYS A 82 -4.76 -15.06 -27.92
C LYS A 82 -4.99 -13.99 -26.85
N LEU A 83 -5.53 -14.39 -25.70
CA LEU A 83 -5.78 -13.50 -24.58
C LEU A 83 -4.47 -13.00 -23.97
N VAL A 84 -3.50 -13.88 -23.75
CA VAL A 84 -2.17 -13.50 -23.21
C VAL A 84 -1.51 -12.46 -24.10
N ARG A 85 -1.53 -12.66 -25.43
CA ARG A 85 -1.03 -11.68 -26.41
C ARG A 85 -1.79 -10.35 -26.35
N LYS A 86 -3.13 -10.40 -26.25
CA LYS A 86 -3.97 -9.20 -26.10
C LYS A 86 -3.60 -8.40 -24.84
N LEU A 87 -3.37 -9.08 -23.72
CA LEU A 87 -2.97 -8.46 -22.44
C LEU A 87 -1.60 -7.76 -22.57
N ILE A 88 -0.61 -8.44 -23.14
CA ILE A 88 0.73 -7.87 -23.35
C ILE A 88 0.66 -6.62 -24.22
N LEU A 89 -0.05 -6.69 -25.36
CA LEU A 89 -0.21 -5.56 -26.28
C LEU A 89 -0.97 -4.39 -25.63
N ALA A 90 -2.03 -4.67 -24.88
CA ALA A 90 -2.80 -3.64 -24.17
C ALA A 90 -1.91 -2.87 -23.18
N CYS A 91 -1.08 -3.58 -22.40
CA CYS A 91 -0.14 -2.95 -21.48
C CYS A 91 0.93 -2.13 -22.21
N LYS A 92 1.53 -2.68 -23.27
CA LYS A 92 2.56 -2.00 -24.06
C LYS A 92 2.05 -0.72 -24.74
N ASN A 93 0.81 -0.72 -25.20
CA ASN A 93 0.20 0.46 -25.83
C ASN A 93 -0.18 1.53 -24.82
N LYS A 94 -0.39 1.15 -23.55
CA LYS A 94 -0.83 2.07 -22.49
C LYS A 94 0.32 2.77 -21.78
N PHE A 95 1.42 2.06 -21.54
CA PHE A 95 2.56 2.54 -20.74
C PHE A 95 3.73 2.96 -21.63
N GLY A 96 4.66 3.75 -21.07
CA GLY A 96 5.80 4.27 -21.82
C GLY A 96 6.78 3.16 -22.22
N ALA A 97 7.54 3.40 -23.29
CA ALA A 97 8.53 2.44 -23.78
C ALA A 97 9.63 2.12 -22.75
N GLU A 98 9.91 3.04 -21.82
CA GLU A 98 10.90 2.88 -20.75
C GLU A 98 10.32 2.35 -19.43
N ASP A 99 8.99 2.16 -19.36
CA ASP A 99 8.32 1.73 -18.14
C ASP A 99 8.43 0.21 -17.98
N TRP A 100 8.60 -0.27 -16.74
CA TRP A 100 8.61 -1.71 -16.46
C TRP A 100 7.22 -2.19 -16.11
N ILE A 101 6.80 -3.26 -16.77
CA ILE A 101 5.47 -3.84 -16.64
C ILE A 101 5.63 -5.24 -16.04
N PHE A 102 5.11 -5.43 -14.84
CA PHE A 102 4.94 -6.72 -14.20
C PHE A 102 3.50 -7.20 -14.40
N LEU A 103 3.33 -8.34 -15.05
CA LEU A 103 2.02 -8.95 -15.32
C LEU A 103 1.90 -10.26 -14.56
N GLY A 104 1.12 -10.23 -13.48
CA GLY A 104 0.68 -11.41 -12.74
C GLY A 104 -0.55 -12.01 -13.38
N LEU A 105 -0.46 -13.25 -13.87
CA LEU A 105 -1.59 -13.98 -14.44
C LEU A 105 -1.99 -15.10 -13.48
N VAL A 106 -3.25 -15.15 -13.05
CA VAL A 106 -3.72 -16.24 -12.18
C VAL A 106 -4.90 -16.93 -12.83
N GLN A 107 -4.78 -18.24 -13.01
CA GLN A 107 -5.88 -19.08 -13.50
C GLN A 107 -6.27 -20.18 -12.53
N SER A 108 -7.55 -20.53 -12.52
CA SER A 108 -8.04 -21.63 -11.68
C SER A 108 -7.70 -23.00 -12.27
N GLN A 109 -7.72 -23.15 -13.60
CA GLN A 109 -7.43 -24.41 -14.30
C GLN A 109 -5.92 -24.60 -14.55
N ALA A 110 -5.55 -25.80 -15.03
CA ALA A 110 -4.18 -26.10 -15.45
C ALA A 110 -3.83 -25.40 -16.77
N PHE A 111 -2.55 -25.06 -16.97
CA PHE A 111 -2.09 -24.35 -18.18
C PHE A 111 -2.06 -25.28 -19.39
N GLN A 112 -2.58 -24.80 -20.52
CA GLN A 112 -2.38 -25.42 -21.83
C GLN A 112 -0.93 -25.18 -22.29
N LYS A 113 -0.35 -26.14 -23.03
CA LYS A 113 1.05 -26.06 -23.51
C LYS A 113 1.34 -24.76 -24.26
N ASP A 114 0.46 -24.39 -25.17
CA ASP A 114 0.59 -23.20 -26.03
C ASP A 114 0.60 -21.89 -25.20
N ALA A 115 -0.18 -21.83 -24.13
CA ALA A 115 -0.19 -20.67 -23.22
C ALA A 115 1.14 -20.57 -22.45
N LYS A 116 1.71 -21.71 -22.04
CA LYS A 116 3.02 -21.73 -21.36
C LYS A 116 4.12 -21.25 -22.29
N GLU A 117 4.10 -21.73 -23.53
CA GLU A 117 5.11 -21.40 -24.53
C GLU A 117 5.11 -19.90 -24.85
N ILE A 118 3.95 -19.26 -24.98
CA ILE A 118 3.86 -17.81 -25.21
C ILE A 118 4.39 -16.99 -24.03
N ILE A 119 4.11 -17.43 -22.80
CA ILE A 119 4.62 -16.76 -21.60
C ILE A 119 6.14 -16.89 -21.54
N ALA A 120 6.67 -18.09 -21.74
CA ALA A 120 8.10 -18.36 -21.72
C ALA A 120 8.84 -17.62 -22.87
N SER A 121 8.27 -17.63 -24.08
CA SER A 121 8.84 -16.99 -25.27
C SER A 121 8.78 -15.47 -25.25
N THR A 122 8.16 -14.86 -24.22
CA THR A 122 8.15 -13.40 -24.07
C THR A 122 9.55 -12.92 -23.68
N SER A 123 10.28 -12.39 -24.67
CA SER A 123 11.66 -11.90 -24.54
C SER A 123 11.76 -10.38 -24.35
N ASP A 124 10.62 -9.68 -24.28
CA ASP A 124 10.58 -8.23 -24.09
C ASP A 124 11.27 -7.85 -22.77
N LYS A 125 12.23 -6.93 -22.83
CA LYS A 125 13.02 -6.54 -21.65
C LYS A 125 12.20 -5.75 -20.63
N ASN A 126 11.09 -5.15 -21.05
CA ASN A 126 10.29 -4.24 -20.24
C ASN A 126 9.00 -4.89 -19.71
N VAL A 127 8.69 -6.13 -20.12
CA VAL A 127 7.47 -6.85 -19.69
C VAL A 127 7.82 -8.17 -19.01
N GLY A 128 7.74 -8.22 -17.68
CA GLY A 128 7.90 -9.45 -16.90
C GLY A 128 6.56 -10.12 -16.62
N ILE A 129 6.42 -11.40 -16.97
CA ILE A 129 5.19 -12.16 -16.78
C ILE A 129 5.45 -13.29 -15.77
N ALA A 130 4.57 -13.42 -14.78
CA ALA A 130 4.51 -14.57 -13.90
C ALA A 130 3.07 -15.08 -13.86
N ALA A 131 2.87 -16.31 -14.29
CA ALA A 131 1.58 -16.96 -14.38
C ALA A 131 1.47 -18.10 -13.38
N TYR A 132 0.37 -18.17 -12.64
CA TYR A 132 0.11 -19.19 -11.62
C TYR A 132 -1.20 -19.94 -11.88
N SER A 133 -1.16 -21.26 -11.75
CA SER A 133 -2.33 -22.13 -11.84
C SER A 133 -2.71 -22.64 -10.45
N LEU A 134 -3.94 -22.38 -10.02
CA LEU A 134 -4.44 -22.84 -8.72
C LEU A 134 -4.55 -24.37 -8.67
N LYS A 135 -5.05 -25.00 -9.74
CA LYS A 135 -5.25 -26.45 -9.80
C LYS A 135 -3.95 -27.25 -9.85
N SER A 136 -3.00 -26.85 -10.69
CA SER A 136 -1.73 -27.57 -10.83
C SER A 136 -0.63 -27.06 -9.88
N LYS A 137 -0.87 -25.95 -9.18
CA LYS A 137 0.14 -25.22 -8.37
C LYS A 137 1.41 -24.86 -9.15
N GLU A 138 1.30 -24.85 -10.47
CA GLU A 138 2.41 -24.61 -11.38
C GLU A 138 2.58 -23.10 -11.60
N THR A 139 3.84 -22.65 -11.63
CA THR A 139 4.21 -21.28 -11.99
C THR A 139 4.97 -21.30 -13.31
N VAL A 140 4.54 -20.47 -14.25
CA VAL A 140 5.18 -20.27 -15.56
C VAL A 140 5.62 -18.82 -15.67
N THR A 141 6.85 -18.58 -16.08
CA THR A 141 7.45 -17.23 -16.08
C THR A 141 8.05 -16.90 -17.43
N SER A 142 8.03 -15.63 -17.81
CA SER A 142 8.87 -15.16 -18.90
C SER A 142 10.35 -15.32 -18.55
N GLU A 143 11.19 -15.62 -19.54
CA GLU A 143 12.61 -15.93 -19.32
C GLU A 143 13.47 -14.73 -18.92
N ASN A 144 12.91 -13.53 -19.01
CA ASN A 144 13.55 -12.28 -18.63
C ASN A 144 13.67 -12.09 -17.11
N VAL A 145 14.51 -11.12 -16.71
CA VAL A 145 14.80 -10.81 -15.31
C VAL A 145 13.54 -10.38 -14.55
N LEU A 146 12.65 -9.62 -15.20
CA LEU A 146 11.42 -9.13 -14.60
C LEU A 146 10.45 -10.28 -14.26
N GLY A 147 10.25 -11.26 -15.16
CA GLY A 147 9.38 -12.42 -14.92
C GLY A 147 9.89 -13.30 -13.78
N LYS A 148 11.20 -13.60 -13.79
CA LYS A 148 11.86 -14.37 -12.71
C LYS A 148 11.80 -13.64 -11.37
N GLY A 149 12.02 -12.32 -11.36
CA GLY A 149 11.90 -11.48 -10.18
C GLY A 149 10.49 -11.50 -9.61
N LEU A 150 9.49 -11.31 -10.48
CA LEU A 150 8.07 -11.32 -10.10
C LEU A 150 7.67 -12.65 -9.46
N ALA A 151 8.00 -13.78 -10.08
CA ALA A 151 7.65 -15.09 -9.54
C ALA A 151 8.33 -15.42 -8.20
N LYS A 152 9.57 -14.95 -7.99
CA LYS A 152 10.27 -15.13 -6.72
C LYS A 152 9.56 -14.43 -5.56
N GLN A 153 8.99 -13.25 -5.83
CA GLN A 153 8.38 -12.39 -4.81
C GLN A 153 6.87 -12.64 -4.65
N LEU A 154 6.19 -12.99 -5.74
CA LEU A 154 4.77 -13.33 -5.78
C LEU A 154 4.56 -14.79 -5.35
N LYS A 155 4.99 -15.14 -4.13
CA LYS A 155 4.72 -16.45 -3.53
C LYS A 155 3.27 -16.47 -3.05
N LEU A 156 2.36 -16.91 -3.92
CA LEU A 156 0.93 -17.05 -3.65
C LEU A 156 0.58 -18.20 -2.69
N THR A 157 1.58 -18.94 -2.18
CA THR A 157 1.38 -20.17 -1.41
C THR A 157 1.25 -19.98 0.09
N GLU A 158 1.63 -18.84 0.68
CA GLU A 158 1.50 -18.61 2.14
C GLU A 158 1.17 -17.15 2.46
N ALA A 159 -0.05 -16.91 2.94
CA ALA A 159 -0.47 -15.62 3.45
C ALA A 159 -0.06 -15.51 4.93
N LYS A 160 1.17 -15.07 5.19
CA LYS A 160 1.62 -14.77 6.55
C LYS A 160 1.11 -13.38 6.96
N PHE A 161 -0.03 -13.35 7.64
CA PHE A 161 -0.62 -12.13 8.16
C PHE A 161 -0.04 -11.77 9.54
N GLU A 162 1.18 -11.25 9.62
CA GLU A 162 1.68 -10.64 10.86
C GLU A 162 1.36 -9.13 10.85
N ILE A 163 0.36 -8.71 11.62
CA ILE A 163 0.11 -7.29 11.93
C ILE A 163 0.70 -7.04 13.30
N PHE A 164 1.79 -6.29 13.36
CA PHE A 164 2.28 -5.77 14.62
C PHE A 164 2.89 -4.38 14.42
N ASP A 165 2.03 -3.35 14.50
CA ASP A 165 2.44 -1.94 14.53
C ASP A 165 2.82 -1.52 15.97
N LEU A 166 3.68 -2.30 16.60
CA LEU A 166 4.31 -1.96 17.88
C LEU A 166 5.31 -0.78 17.79
N PRO A 167 6.05 -0.55 16.68
CA PRO A 167 7.11 0.47 16.66
C PRO A 167 6.62 1.90 16.90
N ASN A 168 5.45 2.28 16.39
CA ASN A 168 4.94 3.66 16.51
C ASN A 168 4.38 3.97 17.91
N TYR A 169 3.76 2.98 18.56
CA TYR A 169 3.34 3.08 19.97
C TYR A 169 4.55 3.13 20.90
N VAL A 170 5.53 2.24 20.70
CA VAL A 170 6.76 2.20 21.50
C VAL A 170 7.53 3.50 21.38
N LYS A 171 7.64 4.09 20.19
CA LYS A 171 8.34 5.36 19.96
C LYS A 171 7.72 6.54 20.70
N SER A 172 6.38 6.62 20.74
CA SER A 172 5.66 7.69 21.44
C SER A 172 5.78 7.55 22.97
N PHE A 173 5.75 6.30 23.46
CA PHE A 173 6.01 5.98 24.85
C PHE A 173 7.46 6.30 25.26
N THR A 174 8.46 5.94 24.45
CA THR A 174 9.87 6.18 24.77
C THR A 174 10.20 7.66 24.84
N ILE A 175 9.69 8.48 23.92
CA ILE A 175 9.95 9.94 23.92
C ILE A 175 9.37 10.57 25.19
N THR A 176 8.14 10.21 25.56
CA THR A 176 7.47 10.76 26.74
C THR A 176 8.15 10.32 28.04
N LEU A 177 8.52 9.03 28.12
CA LEU A 177 9.25 8.48 29.27
C LEU A 177 10.64 9.12 29.40
N PHE A 178 11.34 9.36 28.28
CA PHE A 178 12.65 10.00 28.27
C PHE A 178 12.60 11.42 28.87
N PHE A 179 11.61 12.24 28.46
CA PHE A 179 11.45 13.58 29.03
C PHE A 179 11.02 13.56 30.50
N ALA A 180 10.18 12.62 30.90
CA ALA A 180 9.77 12.47 32.31
C ALA A 180 10.95 12.08 33.21
N VAL A 181 11.80 11.15 32.75
CA VAL A 181 13.02 10.75 33.47
C VAL A 181 14.03 11.90 33.54
N LEU A 182 14.24 12.63 32.43
CA LEU A 182 15.10 13.82 32.42
C LEU A 182 14.66 14.88 33.43
N PHE A 183 13.35 15.09 33.55
CA PHE A 183 12.79 16.03 34.52
C PHE A 183 13.00 15.58 35.97
N LEU A 184 12.83 14.29 36.28
CA LEU A 184 13.14 13.74 37.60
C LEU A 184 14.63 13.84 37.95
N VAL A 185 15.50 13.61 36.97
CA VAL A 185 16.95 13.79 37.11
C VAL A 185 17.28 15.27 37.39
N PHE A 186 16.67 16.21 36.68
CA PHE A 186 16.83 17.65 36.91
C PHE A 186 16.41 18.06 38.33
N LEU A 187 15.28 17.54 38.83
CA LEU A 187 14.81 17.80 40.20
C LEU A 187 15.77 17.25 41.26
N ALA A 188 16.36 16.08 41.00
CA ALA A 188 17.37 15.49 41.89
C ALA A 188 18.66 16.32 41.94
N PHE A 189 19.12 16.84 40.79
CA PHE A 189 20.25 17.76 40.73
C PHE A 189 19.94 19.12 41.38
N SER A 190 18.67 19.53 41.43
CA SER A 190 18.20 20.75 42.08
C SER A 190 18.04 20.61 43.61
N GLY A 191 18.43 19.47 44.19
CA GLY A 191 18.47 19.24 45.65
C GLY A 191 17.37 18.34 46.20
N ILE A 192 16.39 17.92 45.38
CA ILE A 192 15.30 17.04 45.81
C ILE A 192 15.68 15.58 45.55
N ARG A 193 16.55 15.02 46.39
CA ARG A 193 17.09 13.65 46.23
C ARG A 193 16.01 12.55 46.26
N GLU A 194 14.86 12.83 46.87
CA GLU A 194 13.71 11.92 46.91
C GLU A 194 13.02 11.73 45.55
N ALA A 195 13.34 12.58 44.55
CA ALA A 195 12.76 12.50 43.21
C ALA A 195 13.14 11.21 42.43
N ILE A 196 14.20 10.49 42.83
CA ILE A 196 14.65 9.23 42.20
C ILE A 196 14.18 8.00 43.00
N GLN A 197 13.10 8.11 43.77
CA GLN A 197 12.49 6.95 44.44
C GLN A 197 11.51 6.20 43.50
N PRO A 198 11.22 4.91 43.74
CA PRO A 198 10.32 4.12 42.91
C PRO A 198 8.92 4.72 42.78
N LEU A 199 8.41 5.35 43.85
CA LEU A 199 7.06 5.90 43.91
C LEU A 199 6.88 7.15 43.01
N PRO A 200 7.74 8.19 43.05
CA PRO A 200 7.73 9.29 42.08
C PRO A 200 7.81 8.83 40.62
N LEU A 201 8.60 7.79 40.33
CA LEU A 201 8.77 7.25 38.99
C LEU A 201 7.49 6.55 38.49
N LEU A 202 6.80 5.82 39.37
CA LEU A 202 5.52 5.17 39.09
C LEU A 202 4.40 6.20 38.87
N ILE A 203 4.37 7.26 39.67
CA ILE A 203 3.45 8.40 39.49
C ILE A 203 3.73 9.10 38.15
N ALA A 204 5.00 9.33 37.81
CA ALA A 204 5.37 9.94 36.53
C ALA A 204 4.92 9.09 35.33
N ILE A 205 4.99 7.76 35.42
CA ILE A 205 4.48 6.85 34.37
C ILE A 205 2.96 7.00 34.21
N ILE A 206 2.20 6.98 35.31
CA ILE A 206 0.73 7.10 35.26
C ILE A 206 0.31 8.48 34.72
N VAL A 207 0.94 9.54 35.21
CA VAL A 207 0.67 10.92 34.75
C VAL A 207 1.03 11.07 33.28
N SER A 208 2.14 10.48 32.83
CA SER A 208 2.55 10.49 31.42
C SER A 208 1.55 9.73 30.52
N LEU A 209 0.99 8.61 30.99
CA LEU A 209 -0.05 7.88 30.28
C LEU A 209 -1.32 8.73 30.12
N VAL A 210 -1.77 9.40 31.19
CA VAL A 210 -3.00 10.21 31.19
C VAL A 210 -2.84 11.49 30.35
N ILE A 211 -1.75 12.24 30.57
CA ILE A 211 -1.48 13.49 29.84
C ILE A 211 -1.17 13.18 28.36
N GLY A 212 -0.37 12.14 28.10
CA GLY A 212 -0.07 11.67 26.74
C GLY A 212 -1.33 11.30 25.96
N TYR A 213 -2.26 10.58 26.59
CA TYR A 213 -3.55 10.26 25.97
C TYR A 213 -4.41 11.51 25.69
N ARG A 214 -4.47 12.46 26.63
CA ARG A 214 -5.18 13.75 26.44
C ARG A 214 -4.58 14.55 25.29
N PHE A 215 -3.26 14.66 25.22
CA PHE A 215 -2.57 15.39 24.15
C PHE A 215 -2.76 14.71 22.80
N TYR A 216 -2.67 13.38 22.76
CA TYR A 216 -3.01 12.57 21.58
C TYR A 216 -4.44 12.87 21.10
N LYS A 217 -5.43 12.82 22.02
CA LYS A 217 -6.84 13.03 21.69
C LYS A 217 -7.11 14.43 21.12
N VAL A 218 -6.42 15.45 21.62
CA VAL A 218 -6.65 16.85 21.23
C VAL A 218 -5.91 17.24 19.94
N ARG A 219 -4.70 16.71 19.71
CA ARG A 219 -3.86 17.17 18.58
C ARG A 219 -3.77 16.20 17.41
N TYR A 220 -3.92 14.90 17.65
CA TYR A 220 -3.59 13.88 16.65
C TYR A 220 -4.73 12.90 16.37
N HIS A 221 -5.79 12.90 17.19
CA HIS A 221 -6.94 12.06 16.94
C HIS A 221 -7.60 12.46 15.64
N THR A 222 -7.72 11.47 14.76
CA THR A 222 -8.27 11.64 13.43
C THR A 222 -9.68 11.06 13.43
N THR A 223 -10.69 11.90 13.17
CA THR A 223 -12.07 11.45 13.04
C THR A 223 -12.54 11.72 11.63
N LEU A 224 -13.01 10.69 10.95
CA LEU A 224 -13.56 10.78 9.60
C LEU A 224 -15.06 10.59 9.67
N VAL A 225 -15.80 11.60 9.21
CA VAL A 225 -17.24 11.53 9.01
C VAL A 225 -17.49 11.53 7.51
N LEU A 226 -18.20 10.51 7.03
CA LEU A 226 -18.58 10.33 5.64
C LEU A 226 -20.09 10.53 5.52
N ASP A 227 -20.52 11.37 4.58
CA ASP A 227 -21.94 11.52 4.22
C ASP A 227 -22.14 11.25 2.73
N SER A 228 -23.39 11.37 2.24
CA SER A 228 -23.72 11.11 0.83
C SER A 228 -23.24 12.19 -0.14
N VAL A 229 -22.84 13.36 0.34
CA VAL A 229 -22.45 14.56 -0.44
C VAL A 229 -20.94 14.79 -0.40
N GLY A 230 -20.27 14.34 0.66
CA GLY A 230 -18.85 14.56 0.89
C GLY A 230 -18.33 13.90 2.18
N PHE A 231 -17.24 14.46 2.69
CA PHE A 231 -16.61 14.03 3.93
C PHE A 231 -16.09 15.21 4.75
N LYS A 232 -15.96 14.98 6.06
CA LYS A 232 -15.28 15.85 7.01
C LYS A 232 -14.21 15.05 7.75
N LEU A 233 -12.96 15.42 7.54
CA LEU A 233 -11.80 14.88 8.23
C LEU A 233 -11.36 15.86 9.30
N TRP A 234 -11.46 15.43 10.55
CA TRP A 234 -10.94 16.16 11.71
C TRP A 234 -9.58 15.59 12.07
N GLU A 235 -8.56 16.43 12.11
CA GLU A 235 -7.26 16.11 12.72
C GLU A 235 -7.07 17.06 13.90
N GLY A 236 -7.31 16.57 15.11
CA GLY A 236 -7.38 17.39 16.32
C GLY A 236 -8.47 18.47 16.22
N LYS A 237 -8.06 19.75 16.16
CA LYS A 237 -8.96 20.90 16.03
C LYS A 237 -9.18 21.38 14.58
N THR A 238 -8.42 20.83 13.63
CA THR A 238 -8.50 21.27 12.24
C THR A 238 -9.48 20.40 11.47
N ALA A 239 -10.45 21.02 10.80
CA ALA A 239 -11.38 20.36 9.92
C ALA A 239 -10.97 20.58 8.45
N LYS A 240 -10.93 19.49 7.68
CA LYS A 240 -10.82 19.52 6.23
C LYS A 240 -12.06 18.86 5.66
N GLU A 241 -12.73 19.54 4.75
CA GLU A 241 -13.94 19.04 4.09
C GLU A 241 -13.76 18.95 2.58
N GLY A 242 -14.46 17.99 1.97
CA GLY A 242 -14.44 17.79 0.53
C GLY A 242 -15.76 17.18 0.07
N LYS A 243 -16.22 17.57 -1.13
CA LYS A 243 -17.43 17.02 -1.78
C LYS A 243 -17.05 15.92 -2.76
N TRP A 244 -17.84 14.86 -2.87
CA TRP A 244 -17.53 13.72 -3.75
C TRP A 244 -17.44 14.14 -5.23
N ALA A 245 -18.33 15.03 -5.68
CA ALA A 245 -18.39 15.58 -7.04
C ALA A 245 -17.09 16.23 -7.53
N ASN A 246 -16.24 16.68 -6.60
CA ASN A 246 -14.99 17.32 -6.95
C ASN A 246 -13.90 16.31 -7.34
N PHE A 247 -14.12 15.02 -7.10
CA PHE A 247 -13.16 13.96 -7.32
C PHE A 247 -13.59 13.07 -8.48
N SER A 248 -12.63 12.68 -9.32
CA SER A 248 -12.86 11.84 -10.49
C SER A 248 -12.53 10.37 -10.25
N ASP A 249 -11.64 10.07 -9.30
CA ASP A 249 -11.20 8.71 -9.01
C ASP A 249 -10.69 8.56 -7.57
N VAL A 250 -10.56 7.32 -7.11
CA VAL A 250 -10.01 6.94 -5.82
C VAL A 250 -9.01 5.80 -5.98
N ALA A 251 -7.87 5.92 -5.30
CA ALA A 251 -6.83 4.90 -5.23
C ALA A 251 -6.48 4.58 -3.78
N ILE A 252 -6.03 3.36 -3.51
CA ILE A 252 -5.39 3.02 -2.24
C ILE A 252 -3.95 3.52 -2.33
N TYR A 253 -3.58 4.45 -1.45
CA TYR A 253 -2.26 5.06 -1.41
C TYR A 253 -1.50 4.64 -0.16
N VAL A 254 -0.25 4.19 -0.33
CA VAL A 254 0.65 3.87 0.78
C VAL A 254 1.65 5.02 0.94
N THR A 255 1.58 5.70 2.07
CA THR A 255 2.48 6.84 2.33
C THR A 255 3.93 6.38 2.51
N PRO A 256 4.92 7.28 2.37
CA PRO A 256 6.33 6.94 2.67
C PRO A 256 6.55 6.41 4.10
N LYS A 257 5.67 6.79 5.04
CA LYS A 257 5.66 6.31 6.43
C LYS A 257 4.89 4.99 6.62
N ARG A 258 4.45 4.35 5.52
CA ARG A 258 3.64 3.12 5.47
C ARG A 258 2.25 3.22 6.11
N GLU A 259 1.69 4.42 6.15
CA GLU A 259 0.28 4.58 6.49
C GLU A 259 -0.56 4.32 5.23
N THR A 260 -1.67 3.60 5.38
CA THR A 260 -2.59 3.36 4.27
C THR A 260 -3.66 4.44 4.25
N CYS A 261 -3.78 5.11 3.11
CA CYS A 261 -4.74 6.17 2.85
C CYS A 261 -5.57 5.83 1.60
N LEU A 262 -6.73 6.47 1.45
CA LEU A 262 -7.39 6.59 0.14
C LEU A 262 -7.03 7.93 -0.47
N ARG A 263 -6.36 7.89 -1.61
CA ARG A 263 -6.06 9.07 -2.40
C ARG A 263 -7.23 9.36 -3.32
N LEU A 264 -7.88 10.50 -3.11
CA LEU A 264 -8.90 11.05 -3.99
C LEU A 264 -8.23 11.93 -5.04
N HIS A 265 -8.52 11.67 -6.31
CA HIS A 265 -8.00 12.45 -7.43
C HIS A 265 -9.04 13.47 -7.87
N SER A 266 -8.64 14.74 -7.97
CA SER A 266 -9.46 15.83 -8.53
C SER A 266 -8.69 16.55 -9.64
N LYS A 267 -9.39 17.39 -10.42
CA LYS A 267 -8.72 18.25 -11.42
C LYS A 267 -7.72 19.22 -10.80
N ASN A 268 -7.91 19.59 -9.53
CA ASN A 268 -7.12 20.61 -8.84
C ASN A 268 -6.04 20.02 -7.91
N GLY A 269 -5.90 18.69 -7.86
CA GLY A 269 -4.91 18.02 -7.03
C GLY A 269 -5.40 16.71 -6.40
N THR A 270 -4.65 16.20 -5.43
CA THR A 270 -4.97 14.96 -4.73
C THR A 270 -5.20 15.20 -3.24
N PHE A 271 -6.12 14.43 -2.65
CA PHE A 271 -6.39 14.47 -1.21
C PHE A 271 -6.26 13.07 -0.59
N ASP A 272 -5.48 12.93 0.47
CA ASP A 272 -5.20 11.64 1.11
C ASP A 272 -6.05 11.48 2.38
N LEU A 273 -7.01 10.56 2.35
CA LEU A 273 -7.85 10.17 3.49
C LEU A 273 -7.17 9.06 4.32
N PRO A 274 -6.75 9.31 5.57
CA PRO A 274 -6.02 8.33 6.38
C PRO A 274 -6.94 7.20 6.89
N LEU A 275 -6.88 6.03 6.26
CA LEU A 275 -7.68 4.87 6.67
C LEU A 275 -7.10 4.17 7.90
N SER A 276 -5.78 4.06 7.99
CA SER A 276 -5.12 3.35 9.10
C SER A 276 -5.39 3.97 10.47
N ARG A 277 -5.83 5.24 10.50
CA ARG A 277 -6.11 5.99 11.74
C ARG A 277 -7.59 6.02 12.12
N THR A 278 -8.48 5.56 11.25
CA THR A 278 -9.94 5.65 11.44
C THR A 278 -10.59 4.32 11.82
N GLY A 279 -9.83 3.21 11.76
CA GLY A 279 -10.32 1.87 12.09
C GLY A 279 -11.27 1.27 11.06
N LEU A 280 -11.52 1.95 9.95
CA LEU A 280 -12.35 1.45 8.86
C LEU A 280 -11.62 0.37 8.05
N SER A 281 -12.36 -0.68 7.69
CA SER A 281 -11.90 -1.68 6.72
C SER A 281 -11.57 -1.01 5.39
N ARG A 282 -10.34 -1.21 4.91
CA ARG A 282 -9.83 -0.58 3.67
C ARG A 282 -10.71 -0.87 2.46
N LYS A 283 -11.13 -2.13 2.33
CA LYS A 283 -11.94 -2.62 1.22
C LYS A 283 -13.34 -2.00 1.22
N ASP A 284 -13.95 -1.94 2.40
CA ASP A 284 -15.30 -1.40 2.55
C ASP A 284 -15.30 0.11 2.34
N ALA A 285 -14.30 0.81 2.88
CA ALA A 285 -14.12 2.24 2.65
C ALA A 285 -13.87 2.56 1.16
N TYR A 286 -12.99 1.81 0.49
CA TYR A 286 -12.70 1.99 -0.93
C TYR A 286 -13.95 1.78 -1.79
N SER A 287 -14.65 0.66 -1.60
CA SER A 287 -15.84 0.33 -2.40
C SER A 287 -17.00 1.31 -2.17
N MET A 288 -17.21 1.73 -0.91
CA MET A 288 -18.20 2.74 -0.55
C MET A 288 -17.89 4.09 -1.22
N ILE A 289 -16.66 4.59 -1.10
CA ILE A 289 -16.27 5.89 -1.66
C ILE A 289 -16.28 5.85 -3.20
N LYS A 290 -15.78 4.77 -3.81
CA LYS A 290 -15.83 4.59 -5.27
C LYS A 290 -17.27 4.64 -5.80
N ARG A 291 -18.24 4.10 -5.04
CA ARG A 291 -19.66 4.18 -5.39
C ARG A 291 -20.25 5.58 -5.22
N LEU A 292 -19.82 6.31 -4.20
CA LEU A 292 -20.26 7.69 -3.97
C LEU A 292 -19.76 8.62 -5.09
N ILE A 293 -18.49 8.48 -5.50
CA ILE A 293 -17.91 9.23 -6.62
C ILE A 293 -18.60 8.91 -7.96
N LYS A 294 -18.99 7.65 -8.20
CA LYS A 294 -19.66 7.24 -9.45
C LYS A 294 -21.16 7.60 -9.53
N LYS A 295 -21.80 7.95 -8.41
CA LYS A 295 -23.24 8.21 -8.36
C LYS A 295 -23.62 9.66 -8.68
N GLU A 296 -22.64 10.56 -8.72
CA GLU A 296 -22.78 11.95 -9.15
C GLU A 296 -22.27 12.12 -10.59
#